data_AF-A0A2Z4L7F2-F1
#
_entry.id   AF-A0A2Z4L7F2-F1
#
_cell.length_a   1.000
_cell.length_b   1.000
_cell.length_c   1.000
_cell.angle_alpha   90.00
_cell.angle_beta   90.00
_cell.angle_gamma   90.00
#
_symmetry.space_group_name_H-M   'P 1'
#
loop_
_entity.id
_entity.type
_entity.pdbx_description
1 polymer ?
#
loop_
_entity_poly.entity_id
_entity_poly.type
_entity_poly.pdbx_seq_one_letter_code
_entity_poly.pdbx_strand_id
1 'polypeptide(L)'
;MSTIKIGVFGSCPTRDIFNSSINKNYKDYFTINLSYVNNSIISNMQTPVPYDKESIKILPENKENESYSSFIEKDLDKLFFDRLSRADIDYLLIDAGLEVKWGLVSFDDYIFFNYPRYDRTEFFNNLSEKRFITIQDNTNEYMKLFKKSYRQFFDVMSDEYPDITVILNPVREAYRIQKADGSIEENLEFKNRTDNHYLPLVDSYIAKKFDVEILEYDKNVLLDENHQWGLGPKHYVEDYYTNYTRQICEIDERNRLLSDSEYANLNESIRKDKLNSHVLMTEYELELVEKDKYVNEIKKQQDIIKDDLNTQLESKKQAESQRDELENKLSEANDRIQVLEEDIRVSQKSIDNLMDKEFNPVELKVENQKQQNELNSLKEEKVKLLNLRDKLVKNNEDLKQRNQKLNDTIESIYSSNSWKLTSSLRNMKRKI
;
A
#
# COMPACT_ATOMS: atom_id res chain seq x y z
N MET A 1 -8.21 45.67 -15.83
CA MET A 1 -7.49 45.27 -14.61
C MET A 1 -6.17 44.67 -15.04
N SER A 2 -5.08 44.88 -14.29
CA SER A 2 -3.84 44.13 -14.52
C SER A 2 -4.11 42.66 -14.21
N THR A 3 -3.60 41.76 -15.05
CA THR A 3 -3.63 40.32 -14.80
C THR A 3 -2.65 39.96 -13.69
N ILE A 4 -2.99 38.95 -12.90
CA ILE A 4 -2.17 38.39 -11.84
C ILE A 4 -1.00 37.63 -12.48
N LYS A 5 0.24 37.91 -12.08
CA LYS A 5 1.44 37.28 -12.68
C LYS A 5 1.80 36.01 -11.91
N ILE A 6 1.83 34.89 -12.63
CA ILE A 6 2.04 33.56 -12.05
C ILE A 6 3.33 32.92 -12.55
N GLY A 7 4.08 32.32 -11.62
CA GLY A 7 5.06 31.29 -11.88
C GLY A 7 4.53 29.91 -11.45
N VAL A 8 4.96 28.85 -12.13
CA VAL A 8 4.62 27.47 -11.77
C VAL A 8 5.87 26.63 -11.59
N PHE A 9 6.01 25.94 -10.46
CA PHE A 9 6.97 24.85 -10.24
C PHE A 9 6.22 23.62 -9.72
N GLY A 10 5.88 22.70 -10.61
CA GLY A 10 5.18 21.49 -10.19
C GLY A 10 4.83 20.53 -11.33
N SER A 11 3.71 19.86 -11.17
CA SER A 11 3.17 18.85 -12.08
C SER A 11 2.26 19.43 -13.17
N CYS A 12 1.96 18.62 -14.19
CA CYS A 12 1.02 18.96 -15.27
C CYS A 12 -0.32 19.55 -14.78
N PRO A 13 -1.06 18.97 -13.81
CA PRO A 13 -2.35 19.53 -13.40
C PRO A 13 -2.24 20.95 -12.85
N THR A 14 -1.15 21.32 -12.18
CA THR A 14 -0.92 22.70 -11.72
C THR A 14 -0.71 23.65 -12.89
N ARG A 15 0.00 23.21 -13.94
CA ARG A 15 0.19 24.01 -15.16
C ARG A 15 -1.08 24.10 -16.01
N ASP A 16 -1.91 23.07 -15.98
CA ASP A 16 -3.13 22.95 -16.77
C ASP A 16 -4.25 23.88 -16.28
N ILE A 17 -4.15 24.39 -15.04
CA ILE A 17 -4.95 25.55 -14.57
C ILE A 17 -4.83 26.72 -15.57
N PHE A 18 -3.66 26.88 -16.19
CA PHE A 18 -3.35 27.97 -17.12
C PHE A 18 -3.19 27.48 -18.56
N ASN A 19 -4.03 26.53 -18.99
CA ASN A 19 -3.98 25.95 -20.32
C ASN A 19 -5.28 26.22 -21.09
N SER A 20 -5.20 26.95 -22.22
CA SER A 20 -6.39 27.49 -22.90
C SER A 20 -7.25 26.43 -23.58
N SER A 21 -6.72 25.22 -23.80
CA SER A 21 -7.52 24.09 -24.31
C SER A 21 -8.28 23.36 -23.20
N ILE A 22 -7.93 23.56 -21.93
CA ILE A 22 -8.63 22.99 -20.77
C ILE A 22 -9.47 24.06 -20.07
N ASN A 23 -8.85 25.16 -19.64
CA ASN A 23 -9.47 26.26 -18.93
C ASN A 23 -9.45 27.51 -19.81
N LYS A 24 -10.49 27.71 -20.63
CA LYS A 24 -10.42 28.67 -21.76
C LYS A 24 -10.18 30.11 -21.34
N ASN A 25 -10.71 30.51 -20.18
CA ASN A 25 -10.79 31.92 -19.77
C ASN A 25 -9.71 32.33 -18.75
N TYR A 26 -8.72 31.48 -18.44
CA TYR A 26 -7.70 31.81 -17.44
C TYR A 26 -6.94 33.11 -17.77
N LYS A 27 -6.79 33.45 -19.07
CA LYS A 27 -6.07 34.64 -19.53
C LYS A 27 -6.78 35.96 -19.20
N ASP A 28 -8.06 35.91 -18.85
CA ASP A 28 -8.80 37.08 -18.36
C ASP A 28 -8.29 37.50 -16.97
N TYR A 29 -7.64 36.59 -16.26
CA TYR A 29 -7.19 36.75 -14.88
C TYR A 29 -5.67 36.70 -14.73
N PHE A 30 -4.97 35.86 -15.50
CA PHE A 30 -3.56 35.54 -15.26
C PHE A 30 -2.63 35.81 -16.45
N THR A 31 -1.36 36.06 -16.13
CA THR A 31 -0.24 36.01 -17.08
C THR A 31 0.84 35.09 -16.54
N ILE A 32 1.32 34.14 -17.36
CA ILE A 32 2.27 33.12 -16.92
C ILE A 32 3.67 33.53 -17.35
N ASN A 33 4.48 33.99 -16.40
CA ASN A 33 5.83 34.50 -16.67
C ASN A 33 6.92 33.48 -16.34
N LEU A 34 6.59 32.38 -15.65
CA LEU A 34 7.51 31.27 -15.39
C LEU A 34 6.77 29.92 -15.43
N SER A 35 7.35 28.93 -16.10
CA SER A 35 6.82 27.55 -16.16
C SER A 35 7.94 26.53 -16.02
N TYR A 36 8.11 26.02 -14.81
CA TYR A 36 9.10 25.01 -14.41
C TYR A 36 8.41 23.70 -14.00
N VAL A 37 7.74 23.09 -14.97
CA VAL A 37 6.94 21.88 -14.74
C VAL A 37 7.77 20.61 -14.90
N ASN A 38 7.25 19.49 -14.41
CA ASN A 38 7.82 18.15 -14.59
C ASN A 38 9.22 17.99 -13.97
N ASN A 39 9.43 18.66 -12.83
CA ASN A 39 10.68 18.65 -12.08
C ASN A 39 10.41 18.43 -10.58
N SER A 40 11.46 18.06 -9.85
CA SER A 40 11.45 17.92 -8.38
C SER A 40 12.20 19.08 -7.74
N ILE A 41 11.62 19.68 -6.69
CA ILE A 41 12.30 20.65 -5.82
C ILE A 41 13.48 19.97 -5.13
N ILE A 42 13.35 18.68 -4.77
CA ILE A 42 14.46 17.94 -4.16
C ILE A 42 15.68 17.95 -5.07
N SER A 43 15.50 17.60 -6.34
CA SER A 43 16.54 17.58 -7.37
C SER A 43 17.11 18.98 -7.63
N ASN A 44 16.24 19.98 -7.74
CA ASN A 44 16.64 21.35 -8.05
C ASN A 44 17.58 21.97 -6.99
N MET A 45 17.44 21.57 -5.73
CA MET A 45 18.31 22.02 -4.63
C MET A 45 19.65 21.27 -4.53
N GLN A 46 19.97 20.40 -5.48
CA GLN A 46 21.24 19.66 -5.53
C GLN A 46 22.24 20.36 -6.46
N THR A 47 23.49 19.89 -6.48
CA THR A 47 24.50 20.40 -7.42
C THR A 47 24.13 20.06 -8.87
N PRO A 48 24.19 21.00 -9.83
CA PRO A 48 23.96 20.73 -11.25
C PRO A 48 24.76 19.54 -11.75
N VAL A 49 24.12 18.71 -12.58
CA VAL A 49 24.74 17.48 -13.08
C VAL A 49 25.46 17.79 -14.39
N PRO A 50 26.76 17.48 -14.55
CA PRO A 50 27.43 17.61 -15.84
C PRO A 50 26.89 16.58 -16.83
N TYR A 51 26.53 17.02 -18.03
CA TYR A 51 26.09 16.16 -19.12
C TYR A 51 26.52 16.72 -20.47
N ASP A 52 26.56 15.86 -21.49
CA ASP A 52 26.62 16.29 -22.88
C ASP A 52 25.20 16.43 -23.45
N LYS A 53 24.92 17.52 -24.17
CA LYS A 53 23.57 17.84 -24.63
C LYS A 53 23.04 16.81 -25.63
N GLU A 54 23.91 16.20 -26.44
CA GLU A 54 23.49 15.15 -27.36
C GLU A 54 23.16 13.85 -26.60
N SER A 55 23.88 13.56 -25.51
CA SER A 55 23.65 12.35 -24.71
C SER A 55 22.28 12.28 -24.01
N ILE A 56 21.60 13.42 -23.80
CA ILE A 56 20.25 13.46 -23.18
C ILE A 56 19.10 13.48 -24.20
N LYS A 57 19.40 13.51 -25.50
CA LYS A 57 18.35 13.49 -26.53
C LYS A 57 17.68 12.13 -26.61
N ILE A 58 16.36 12.14 -26.68
CA ILE A 58 15.56 10.93 -26.90
C ILE A 58 15.22 10.82 -28.40
N LEU A 59 15.61 9.70 -29.00
CA LEU A 59 15.39 9.44 -30.43
C LEU A 59 14.19 8.50 -30.67
N PRO A 60 13.53 8.57 -31.85
CA PRO A 60 13.71 9.58 -32.90
C PRO A 60 13.21 10.96 -32.46
N GLU A 61 13.77 12.03 -33.03
CA GLU A 61 13.33 13.40 -32.75
C GLU A 61 11.87 13.59 -33.20
N ASN A 62 11.03 13.97 -32.25
CA ASN A 62 9.65 14.37 -32.45
C ASN A 62 9.24 15.27 -31.28
N LYS A 63 8.14 16.00 -31.43
CA LYS A 63 7.66 16.96 -30.42
C LYS A 63 7.55 16.38 -29.00
N GLU A 64 7.13 15.13 -28.88
CA GLU A 64 7.01 14.47 -27.59
C GLU A 64 8.40 14.23 -26.99
N ASN A 65 9.29 13.56 -27.73
CA ASN A 65 10.64 13.25 -27.27
C ASN A 65 11.51 14.51 -27.03
N GLU A 66 11.32 15.57 -27.81
CA GLU A 66 11.93 16.89 -27.55
C GLU A 66 11.45 17.47 -26.22
N SER A 67 10.15 17.32 -25.90
CA SER A 67 9.61 17.77 -24.62
C SER A 67 10.21 16.99 -23.45
N TYR A 68 10.29 15.67 -23.54
CA TYR A 68 10.96 14.84 -22.53
C TYR A 68 12.44 15.19 -22.36
N SER A 69 13.16 15.37 -23.46
CA SER A 69 14.58 15.77 -23.44
C SER A 69 14.75 17.15 -22.75
N SER A 70 13.84 18.10 -22.99
CA SER A 70 13.85 19.41 -22.32
C SER A 70 13.51 19.33 -20.83
N PHE A 71 12.66 18.41 -20.39
CA PHE A 71 12.40 18.20 -18.97
C PHE A 71 13.63 17.65 -18.25
N ILE A 72 14.30 16.67 -18.87
CA ILE A 72 15.59 16.13 -18.40
C ILE A 72 16.65 17.24 -18.33
N GLU A 73 16.79 18.04 -19.39
CA GLU A 73 17.73 19.16 -19.43
C GLU A 73 17.54 20.10 -18.23
N LYS A 74 16.29 20.53 -17.97
CA LYS A 74 15.95 21.40 -16.83
C LYS A 74 16.29 20.76 -15.48
N ASP A 75 16.07 19.46 -15.33
CA ASP A 75 16.35 18.74 -14.09
C ASP A 75 17.86 18.67 -13.80
N LEU A 76 18.67 18.42 -14.83
CA LEU A 76 20.13 18.35 -14.72
C LEU A 76 20.78 19.73 -14.52
N ASP A 77 20.27 20.75 -15.24
CA ASP A 77 20.76 22.14 -15.19
C ASP A 77 20.47 22.86 -13.86
N LYS A 78 19.30 22.58 -13.25
CA LYS A 78 18.86 23.14 -11.95
C LYS A 78 18.76 24.67 -11.94
N LEU A 79 18.43 25.27 -13.08
CA LEU A 79 18.36 26.71 -13.28
C LEU A 79 17.00 27.33 -12.88
N PHE A 80 16.32 26.82 -11.86
CA PHE A 80 15.02 27.38 -11.46
C PHE A 80 15.17 28.82 -10.96
N PHE A 81 16.05 29.06 -9.98
CA PHE A 81 16.23 30.40 -9.40
C PHE A 81 16.83 31.40 -10.40
N ASP A 82 17.72 30.97 -11.30
CA ASP A 82 18.18 31.82 -12.41
C ASP A 82 17.03 32.23 -13.34
N ARG A 83 16.04 31.36 -13.55
CA ARG A 83 14.82 31.72 -14.30
C ARG A 83 13.87 32.59 -13.48
N LEU A 84 13.73 32.31 -12.19
CA LEU A 84 12.90 33.08 -11.27
C LEU A 84 13.38 34.53 -11.14
N SER A 85 14.69 34.76 -11.03
CA SER A 85 15.27 36.12 -10.89
C SER A 85 15.00 37.04 -12.09
N ARG A 86 14.66 36.46 -13.24
CA ARG A 86 14.28 37.19 -14.47
C ARG A 86 12.78 37.17 -14.74
N ALA A 87 12.00 36.46 -13.91
CA ALA A 87 10.57 36.35 -14.06
C ALA A 87 9.87 37.40 -13.18
N ASP A 88 9.03 38.22 -13.79
CA ASP A 88 8.15 39.14 -13.08
C ASP A 88 6.89 38.38 -12.65
N ILE A 89 6.86 37.87 -11.41
CA ILE A 89 5.71 37.12 -10.87
C ILE A 89 5.30 37.66 -9.49
N ASP A 90 4.00 37.59 -9.22
CA ASP A 90 3.43 37.93 -7.90
C ASP A 90 3.24 36.66 -7.06
N TYR A 91 2.88 35.54 -7.71
CA TYR A 91 2.65 34.26 -7.06
C TYR A 91 3.44 33.13 -7.72
N LEU A 92 3.98 32.24 -6.90
CA LEU A 92 4.58 30.97 -7.32
C LEU A 92 3.69 29.80 -6.89
N LEU A 93 3.06 29.13 -7.84
CA LEU A 93 2.31 27.90 -7.59
C LEU A 93 3.25 26.69 -7.56
N ILE A 94 3.17 25.91 -6.49
CA ILE A 94 3.91 24.66 -6.32
C ILE A 94 2.99 23.49 -6.01
N ASP A 95 3.42 22.27 -6.32
CA ASP A 95 2.80 21.05 -5.82
C ASP A 95 3.84 19.97 -5.51
N ALA A 96 3.48 19.02 -4.64
CA ALA A 96 4.31 17.86 -4.32
C ALA A 96 3.90 16.60 -5.11
N GLY A 97 3.08 16.74 -6.15
CA GLY A 97 2.46 15.63 -6.86
C GLY A 97 3.47 14.73 -7.58
N LEU A 98 4.62 15.27 -7.98
CA LEU A 98 5.72 14.50 -8.59
C LEU A 98 6.71 13.95 -7.56
N GLU A 99 6.79 14.57 -6.38
CA GLU A 99 7.70 14.17 -5.30
C GLU A 99 7.35 12.81 -4.69
N VAL A 100 6.15 12.27 -4.94
CA VAL A 100 5.76 10.94 -4.44
C VAL A 100 5.77 9.87 -5.52
N LYS A 101 6.11 10.21 -6.77
CA LYS A 101 5.84 9.33 -7.92
C LYS A 101 7.07 8.58 -8.43
N TRP A 102 8.04 9.27 -9.01
CA TRP A 102 9.15 8.60 -9.71
C TRP A 102 10.44 8.49 -8.89
N GLY A 103 10.56 9.27 -7.82
CA GLY A 103 11.72 9.27 -6.94
C GLY A 103 12.94 9.94 -7.56
N LEU A 104 14.11 9.65 -7.00
CA LEU A 104 15.39 10.26 -7.35
C LEU A 104 16.38 9.20 -7.79
N VAL A 105 17.34 9.59 -8.61
CA VAL A 105 18.52 8.79 -8.93
C VAL A 105 19.75 9.49 -8.36
N SER A 106 20.54 8.72 -7.62
CA SER A 106 21.86 9.13 -7.15
C SER A 106 22.94 8.35 -7.87
N PHE A 107 24.03 9.03 -8.25
CA PHE A 107 25.24 8.45 -8.82
C PHE A 107 26.40 9.36 -8.47
N ASP A 108 27.57 8.81 -8.16
CA ASP A 108 28.70 9.56 -7.60
C ASP A 108 28.22 10.50 -6.46
N ASP A 109 28.47 11.81 -6.59
CA ASP A 109 28.01 12.86 -5.67
C ASP A 109 26.77 13.61 -6.20
N TYR A 110 26.14 13.14 -7.27
CA TYR A 110 25.00 13.78 -7.93
C TYR A 110 23.67 13.10 -7.59
N ILE A 111 22.62 13.93 -7.50
CA ILE A 111 21.23 13.49 -7.38
C ILE A 111 20.40 14.25 -8.40
N PHE A 112 19.54 13.54 -9.12
CA PHE A 112 18.58 14.11 -10.08
C PHE A 112 17.22 13.41 -9.98
N PHE A 113 16.19 13.99 -10.59
CA PHE A 113 14.84 13.47 -10.55
C PHE A 113 14.70 12.29 -11.53
N ASN A 114 14.10 11.19 -11.12
CA ASN A 114 13.93 10.01 -11.98
C ASN A 114 12.76 10.17 -12.97
N TYR A 115 12.76 11.24 -13.76
CA TYR A 115 11.66 11.53 -14.70
C TYR A 115 11.49 10.41 -15.77
N PRO A 116 10.28 10.14 -16.29
CA PRO A 116 10.09 9.11 -17.29
C PRO A 116 10.95 9.34 -18.54
N ARG A 117 11.38 8.23 -19.15
CA ARG A 117 12.21 8.18 -20.37
C ARG A 117 13.68 8.54 -20.19
N TYR A 118 14.18 8.73 -18.96
CA TYR A 118 15.63 8.78 -18.72
C TYR A 118 16.35 7.54 -19.29
N ASP A 119 15.74 6.35 -19.17
CA ASP A 119 16.21 5.08 -19.73
C ASP A 119 16.41 5.07 -21.26
N ARG A 120 15.86 6.06 -21.96
CA ARG A 120 16.02 6.23 -23.42
C ARG A 120 17.17 7.16 -23.80
N THR A 121 17.86 7.74 -22.83
CA THR A 121 19.00 8.63 -23.07
C THR A 121 20.31 7.86 -23.01
N GLU A 122 21.30 8.27 -23.79
CA GLU A 122 22.65 7.73 -23.69
C GLU A 122 23.27 8.09 -22.33
N PHE A 123 23.04 9.33 -21.87
CA PHE A 123 23.47 9.84 -20.56
C PHE A 123 23.14 8.86 -19.44
N PHE A 124 21.86 8.52 -19.29
CA PHE A 124 21.41 7.64 -18.23
C PHE A 124 22.01 6.25 -18.39
N ASN A 125 22.01 5.69 -19.59
CA ASN A 125 22.50 4.34 -19.82
C ASN A 125 23.99 4.19 -19.50
N ASN A 126 24.78 5.26 -19.67
CA ASN A 126 26.21 5.28 -19.39
C ASN A 126 26.58 5.52 -17.91
N LEU A 127 25.64 5.89 -17.02
CA LEU A 127 25.95 6.07 -15.59
C LEU A 127 26.31 4.73 -14.92
N SER A 128 27.46 4.65 -14.24
CA SER A 128 27.81 3.54 -13.34
C SER A 128 27.13 3.70 -11.98
N GLU A 129 26.85 2.58 -11.30
CA GLU A 129 26.47 2.56 -9.87
C GLU A 129 25.25 3.43 -9.49
N LYS A 130 24.24 3.49 -10.37
CA LYS A 130 22.98 4.18 -10.09
C LYS A 130 22.30 3.60 -8.85
N ARG A 131 21.89 4.47 -7.92
CA ARG A 131 20.99 4.10 -6.82
C ARG A 131 19.71 4.91 -6.87
N PHE A 132 18.59 4.19 -6.90
CA PHE A 132 17.25 4.76 -6.86
C PHE A 132 16.82 5.02 -5.42
N ILE A 133 16.25 6.19 -5.17
CA ILE A 133 15.74 6.61 -3.87
C ILE A 133 14.28 7.01 -4.05
N THR A 134 13.36 6.19 -3.56
CA THR A 134 11.92 6.42 -3.68
C THR A 134 11.29 6.63 -2.30
N ILE A 135 10.16 7.31 -2.21
CA ILE A 135 9.42 7.42 -0.94
C ILE A 135 8.82 6.07 -0.54
N GLN A 136 8.55 5.21 -1.53
CA GLN A 136 8.02 3.86 -1.40
C GLN A 136 9.01 2.93 -0.69
N ASP A 137 10.25 2.88 -1.16
CA ASP A 137 11.26 1.91 -0.73
C ASP A 137 12.21 2.48 0.33
N ASN A 138 12.39 3.80 0.34
CA ASN A 138 13.39 4.48 1.18
C ASN A 138 12.79 5.66 1.96
N THR A 139 11.56 5.52 2.46
CA THR A 139 10.78 6.62 3.08
C THR A 139 11.59 7.53 4.01
N ASN A 140 12.36 6.97 4.95
CA ASN A 140 13.13 7.77 5.91
C ASN A 140 14.24 8.60 5.24
N GLU A 141 14.96 7.99 4.31
CA GLU A 141 16.02 8.67 3.56
C GLU A 141 15.45 9.71 2.60
N TYR A 142 14.40 9.33 1.87
CA TYR A 142 13.67 10.22 0.99
C TYR A 142 13.15 11.45 1.74
N MET A 143 12.50 11.25 2.89
CA MET A 143 11.99 12.35 3.69
C MET A 143 13.11 13.21 4.30
N LYS A 144 14.31 12.66 4.52
CA LYS A 144 15.46 13.47 4.95
C LYS A 144 15.90 14.42 3.83
N LEU A 145 15.98 13.92 2.58
CA LEU A 145 16.28 14.74 1.40
C LEU A 145 15.18 15.77 1.17
N PHE A 146 13.92 15.36 1.16
CA PHE A 146 12.76 16.24 1.01
C PHE A 146 12.79 17.40 2.00
N LYS A 147 12.91 17.11 3.30
CA LYS A 147 12.91 18.14 4.35
C LYS A 147 14.10 19.09 4.25
N LYS A 148 15.27 18.59 3.83
CA LYS A 148 16.47 19.41 3.61
C LYS A 148 16.26 20.34 2.42
N SER A 149 15.91 19.79 1.27
CA SER A 149 15.74 20.56 0.03
C SER A 149 14.62 21.58 0.14
N TYR A 150 13.45 21.21 0.68
CA TYR A 150 12.36 22.19 0.85
C TYR A 150 12.73 23.31 1.82
N ARG A 151 13.51 23.02 2.87
CA ARG A 151 14.02 24.10 3.74
C ARG A 151 14.91 25.04 2.94
N GLN A 152 15.89 24.52 2.21
CA GLN A 152 16.79 25.34 1.40
C GLN A 152 16.03 26.15 0.34
N PHE A 153 15.03 25.54 -0.30
CA PHE A 153 14.17 26.21 -1.27
C PHE A 153 13.43 27.39 -0.64
N PHE A 154 12.77 27.16 0.50
CA PHE A 154 12.02 28.21 1.18
C PHE A 154 12.92 29.26 1.84
N ASP A 155 14.13 28.89 2.29
CA ASP A 155 15.14 29.85 2.76
C ASP A 155 15.52 30.82 1.63
N VAL A 156 15.76 30.31 0.40
CA VAL A 156 16.02 31.17 -0.78
C VAL A 156 14.80 32.03 -1.13
N MET A 157 13.59 31.46 -1.09
CA MET A 157 12.36 32.22 -1.35
C MET A 157 12.20 33.37 -0.34
N SER A 158 12.42 33.13 0.96
CA SER A 158 12.29 34.19 1.99
C SER A 158 13.39 35.24 1.90
N ASP A 159 14.62 34.82 1.57
CA ASP A 159 15.78 35.70 1.61
C ASP A 159 15.90 36.56 0.35
N GLU A 160 15.64 35.98 -0.83
CA GLU A 160 15.83 36.65 -2.13
C GLU A 160 14.51 37.12 -2.77
N TYR A 161 13.38 36.50 -2.42
CA TYR A 161 12.09 36.75 -3.07
C TYR A 161 10.94 36.99 -2.07
N PRO A 162 11.11 37.86 -1.06
CA PRO A 162 10.14 38.03 0.03
C PRO A 162 8.76 38.53 -0.44
N ASP A 163 8.70 39.19 -1.60
CA ASP A 163 7.45 39.72 -2.16
C ASP A 163 6.67 38.67 -2.98
N ILE A 164 7.26 37.50 -3.28
CA ILE A 164 6.58 36.42 -4.01
C ILE A 164 5.81 35.55 -3.04
N THR A 165 4.49 35.51 -3.20
CA THR A 165 3.65 34.61 -2.41
C THR A 165 3.66 33.19 -2.98
N VAL A 166 4.06 32.20 -2.18
CA VAL A 166 4.01 30.79 -2.59
C VAL A 166 2.61 30.22 -2.31
N ILE A 167 2.00 29.60 -3.33
CA ILE A 167 0.71 28.92 -3.23
C ILE A 167 0.94 27.41 -3.41
N LEU A 168 0.61 26.62 -2.40
CA LEU A 168 0.61 25.16 -2.47
C LEU A 168 -0.70 24.67 -3.12
N ASN A 169 -0.58 23.89 -4.19
CA ASN A 169 -1.65 23.13 -4.82
C ASN A 169 -1.58 21.65 -4.38
N PRO A 170 -2.49 21.17 -3.51
CA PRO A 170 -2.52 19.76 -3.10
C PRO A 170 -3.14 18.87 -4.18
N VAL A 171 -2.36 18.54 -5.21
CA VAL A 171 -2.77 17.64 -6.29
C VAL A 171 -3.01 16.22 -5.74
N ARG A 172 -4.04 15.51 -6.23
CA ARG A 172 -4.34 14.11 -5.88
C ARG A 172 -4.66 13.28 -7.11
N GLU A 173 -4.19 12.05 -7.19
CA GLU A 173 -4.63 11.16 -8.25
C GLU A 173 -6.10 10.76 -8.05
N ALA A 174 -6.90 10.86 -9.09
CA ALA A 174 -8.29 10.42 -9.09
C ALA A 174 -8.45 9.14 -9.89
N TYR A 175 -9.59 8.48 -9.68
CA TYR A 175 -9.94 7.23 -10.35
C TYR A 175 -11.40 7.17 -10.81
N ARG A 176 -12.19 8.21 -10.52
CA ARG A 176 -13.57 8.33 -11.00
C ARG A 176 -13.55 9.12 -12.31
N ILE A 177 -14.09 8.54 -13.36
CA ILE A 177 -14.06 9.07 -14.72
C ILE A 177 -15.46 9.56 -15.09
N GLN A 178 -15.56 10.81 -15.54
CA GLN A 178 -16.73 11.29 -16.25
C GLN A 178 -16.62 10.87 -17.72
N LYS A 179 -17.58 10.06 -18.15
CA LYS A 179 -17.68 9.53 -19.52
C LYS A 179 -18.31 10.56 -20.45
N ALA A 180 -18.12 10.38 -21.75
CA ALA A 180 -18.69 11.28 -22.77
C ALA A 180 -20.23 11.39 -22.72
N ASP A 181 -20.93 10.36 -22.25
CA ASP A 181 -22.40 10.35 -22.06
C ASP A 181 -22.86 10.97 -20.72
N GLY A 182 -21.92 11.47 -19.92
CA GLY A 182 -22.15 12.04 -18.60
C GLY A 182 -22.21 11.02 -17.45
N SER A 183 -22.12 9.72 -17.73
CA SER A 183 -22.03 8.70 -16.69
C SER A 183 -20.70 8.75 -15.94
N ILE A 184 -20.65 8.17 -14.73
CA ILE A 184 -19.45 8.12 -13.91
C ILE A 184 -19.04 6.66 -13.71
N GLU A 185 -17.79 6.34 -14.02
CA GLU A 185 -17.20 5.01 -13.87
C GLU A 185 -15.99 5.06 -12.91
N GLU A 186 -15.73 3.98 -12.18
CA GLU A 186 -14.47 3.83 -11.43
C GLU A 186 -13.44 3.05 -12.24
N ASN A 187 -12.26 3.63 -12.44
CA ASN A 187 -11.11 2.93 -12.98
C ASN A 187 -10.34 2.23 -11.86
N LEU A 188 -10.51 0.90 -11.77
CA LEU A 188 -9.88 0.08 -10.74
C LEU A 188 -8.35 0.07 -10.84
N GLU A 189 -7.78 0.21 -12.03
CA GLU A 189 -6.33 0.30 -12.20
C GLU A 189 -5.79 1.56 -11.51
N PHE A 190 -6.40 2.71 -11.77
CA PHE A 190 -6.01 3.99 -11.14
C PHE A 190 -6.20 3.94 -9.63
N LYS A 191 -7.32 3.35 -9.17
CA LYS A 191 -7.63 3.18 -7.75
C LYS A 191 -6.58 2.34 -7.02
N ASN A 192 -6.05 1.30 -7.67
CA ASN A 192 -5.12 0.36 -7.05
C ASN A 192 -3.65 0.78 -7.11
N ARG A 193 -3.28 1.67 -8.05
CA ARG A 193 -1.88 2.09 -8.27
C ARG A 193 -1.53 3.47 -7.74
N THR A 194 -2.45 4.11 -7.01
CA THR A 194 -2.27 5.50 -6.61
C THR A 194 -1.21 5.67 -5.50
N ASP A 195 -0.44 6.75 -5.59
CA ASP A 195 0.53 7.18 -4.57
C ASP A 195 -0.08 8.18 -3.56
N ASN A 196 -1.41 8.34 -3.56
CA ASN A 196 -2.10 9.33 -2.74
C ASN A 196 -1.83 9.21 -1.23
N HIS A 197 -1.48 8.03 -0.72
CA HIS A 197 -1.18 7.84 0.70
C HIS A 197 0.10 8.54 1.17
N TYR A 198 1.01 8.91 0.25
CA TYR A 198 2.21 9.69 0.59
C TYR A 198 2.00 11.20 0.55
N LEU A 199 1.03 11.69 -0.21
CA LEU A 199 0.81 13.13 -0.39
C LEU A 199 0.47 13.88 0.92
N PRO A 200 -0.36 13.33 1.83
CA PRO A 200 -0.60 13.94 3.13
C PRO A 200 0.66 14.15 3.96
N LEU A 201 1.65 13.25 3.84
CA LEU A 201 2.92 13.36 4.57
C LEU A 201 3.74 14.56 4.11
N VAL A 202 3.82 14.78 2.79
CA VAL A 202 4.61 15.89 2.21
C VAL A 202 3.86 17.22 2.28
N ASP A 203 2.56 17.24 1.99
CA ASP A 203 1.74 18.46 2.03
C ASP A 203 1.65 19.01 3.45
N SER A 204 1.39 18.14 4.45
CA SER A 204 1.32 18.57 5.86
C SER A 204 2.66 19.08 6.37
N TYR A 205 3.79 18.55 5.88
CA TYR A 205 5.10 19.09 6.22
C TYR A 205 5.26 20.50 5.69
N ILE A 206 4.91 20.75 4.42
CA ILE A 206 5.01 22.08 3.81
C ILE A 206 4.13 23.06 4.57
N ALA A 207 2.84 22.73 4.74
CA ALA A 207 1.85 23.59 5.39
C ALA A 207 2.20 23.92 6.86
N LYS A 208 2.88 23.02 7.59
CA LYS A 208 3.29 23.25 8.99
C LYS A 208 4.58 24.06 9.12
N LYS A 209 5.42 24.08 8.10
CA LYS A 209 6.81 24.58 8.22
C LYS A 209 7.09 25.85 7.47
N PHE A 210 6.35 26.13 6.42
CA PHE A 210 6.64 27.24 5.54
C PHE A 210 5.47 28.20 5.45
N ASP A 211 5.82 29.45 5.15
CA ASP A 211 4.83 30.48 4.87
C ASP A 211 4.29 30.27 3.46
N VAL A 212 3.11 29.65 3.37
CA VAL A 212 2.40 29.43 2.10
C VAL A 212 0.93 29.78 2.22
N GLU A 213 0.34 30.10 1.08
CA GLU A 213 -1.09 29.96 0.83
C GLU A 213 -1.40 28.55 0.36
N ILE A 214 -2.66 28.12 0.50
CA ILE A 214 -3.05 26.77 0.12
C ILE A 214 -4.38 26.76 -0.62
N LEU A 215 -4.43 25.99 -1.70
CA LEU A 215 -5.66 25.72 -2.44
C LEU A 215 -6.42 24.56 -1.78
N GLU A 216 -7.73 24.69 -1.72
CA GLU A 216 -8.65 23.65 -1.28
C GLU A 216 -8.85 22.64 -2.41
N TYR A 217 -8.66 21.36 -2.09
CA TYR A 217 -8.86 20.26 -3.04
C TYR A 217 -10.08 19.42 -2.67
N ASP A 218 -10.76 18.91 -3.70
CA ASP A 218 -11.81 17.92 -3.55
C ASP A 218 -11.25 16.52 -3.84
N LYS A 219 -11.40 15.61 -2.87
CA LYS A 219 -11.05 14.19 -3.02
C LYS A 219 -11.89 13.46 -4.05
N ASN A 220 -13.07 13.98 -4.37
CA ASN A 220 -14.02 13.38 -5.29
C ASN A 220 -13.92 13.94 -6.70
N VAL A 221 -12.84 14.67 -7.01
CA VAL A 221 -12.60 15.22 -8.35
C VAL A 221 -12.70 14.11 -9.41
N LEU A 222 -13.34 14.45 -10.52
CA LEU A 222 -13.55 13.55 -11.65
C LEU A 222 -12.44 13.75 -12.69
N LEU A 223 -12.12 12.65 -13.37
CA LEU A 223 -11.27 12.63 -14.57
C LEU A 223 -12.12 12.82 -15.82
N ASP A 224 -11.55 13.45 -16.83
CA ASP A 224 -12.19 13.62 -18.13
C ASP A 224 -11.72 12.52 -19.10
N GLU A 225 -12.66 11.71 -19.61
CA GLU A 225 -12.39 10.70 -20.63
C GLU A 225 -11.84 11.31 -21.94
N ASN A 226 -12.25 12.55 -22.26
CA ASN A 226 -11.86 13.27 -23.46
C ASN A 226 -10.79 14.35 -23.21
N HIS A 227 -10.07 14.26 -22.09
CA HIS A 227 -9.03 15.23 -21.76
C HIS A 227 -8.02 15.33 -22.90
N GLN A 228 -7.52 16.53 -23.19
CA GLN A 228 -6.63 16.76 -24.34
C GLN A 228 -5.32 15.95 -24.31
N TRP A 229 -4.91 15.52 -23.11
CA TRP A 229 -3.72 14.70 -22.89
C TRP A 229 -4.04 13.19 -22.82
N GLY A 230 -5.25 12.79 -23.21
CA GLY A 230 -5.80 11.46 -23.02
C GLY A 230 -6.24 11.21 -21.57
N LEU A 231 -6.78 10.02 -21.30
CA LEU A 231 -7.18 9.63 -19.95
C LEU A 231 -5.95 9.38 -19.05
N GLY A 232 -5.89 10.07 -17.91
CA GLY A 232 -4.81 9.91 -16.92
C GLY A 232 -5.28 10.23 -15.51
N PRO A 233 -4.58 9.75 -14.46
CA PRO A 233 -5.04 9.87 -13.07
C PRO A 233 -5.01 11.30 -12.51
N LYS A 234 -4.51 12.27 -13.29
CA LYS A 234 -4.44 13.70 -12.93
C LYS A 234 -5.03 14.60 -14.03
N HIS A 235 -5.81 14.02 -14.94
CA HIS A 235 -6.41 14.71 -16.08
C HIS A 235 -7.88 14.97 -15.76
N TYR A 236 -8.10 16.03 -14.98
CA TYR A 236 -9.39 16.33 -14.38
C TYR A 236 -10.37 16.96 -15.37
N VAL A 237 -11.64 17.00 -14.99
CA VAL A 237 -12.68 17.76 -15.70
C VAL A 237 -12.45 19.28 -15.62
N GLU A 238 -12.99 20.04 -16.58
CA GLU A 238 -12.82 21.51 -16.66
C GLU A 238 -13.20 22.23 -15.35
N ASP A 239 -14.25 21.76 -14.66
CA ASP A 239 -14.72 22.29 -13.37
C ASP A 239 -13.64 22.32 -12.28
N TYR A 240 -12.69 21.38 -12.32
CA TYR A 240 -11.55 21.41 -11.41
C TYR A 240 -10.71 22.68 -11.64
N TYR A 241 -10.33 22.95 -12.88
CA TYR A 241 -9.42 24.06 -13.21
C TYR A 241 -10.08 25.43 -13.04
N THR A 242 -11.39 25.54 -13.32
CA THR A 242 -12.15 26.77 -13.09
C THR A 242 -12.32 27.07 -11.60
N ASN A 243 -12.53 26.05 -10.76
CA ASN A 243 -12.54 26.20 -9.31
C ASN A 243 -11.19 26.71 -8.79
N TYR A 244 -10.09 26.17 -9.29
CA TYR A 244 -8.74 26.60 -8.88
C TYR A 244 -8.42 28.02 -9.34
N THR A 245 -8.87 28.40 -10.53
CA THR A 245 -8.82 29.81 -11.00
C THR A 245 -9.50 30.75 -10.03
N ARG A 246 -10.73 30.43 -9.61
CA ARG A 246 -11.48 31.22 -8.63
C ARG A 246 -10.72 31.37 -7.31
N GLN A 247 -10.18 30.28 -6.78
CA GLN A 247 -9.45 30.30 -5.52
C GLN A 247 -8.19 31.18 -5.56
N ILE A 248 -7.43 31.15 -6.67
CA ILE A 248 -6.24 32.01 -6.83
C ILE A 248 -6.66 33.48 -6.90
N CYS A 249 -7.74 33.81 -7.62
CA CYS A 249 -8.28 35.17 -7.64
C CYS A 249 -8.74 35.64 -6.25
N GLU A 250 -9.35 34.76 -5.45
CA GLU A 250 -9.76 35.07 -4.08
C GLU A 250 -8.56 35.32 -3.16
N ILE A 251 -7.48 34.54 -3.32
CA ILE A 251 -6.22 34.77 -2.59
C ILE A 251 -5.66 36.14 -2.97
N ASP A 252 -5.60 36.47 -4.26
CA ASP A 252 -5.08 37.75 -4.73
C ASP A 252 -5.91 38.94 -4.24
N GLU A 253 -7.23 38.85 -4.39
CA GLU A 253 -8.13 39.89 -3.91
C GLU A 253 -7.99 40.09 -2.40
N ARG A 254 -7.96 39.01 -1.61
CA ARG A 254 -7.77 39.07 -0.16
C ARG A 254 -6.43 39.70 0.20
N ASN A 255 -5.34 39.28 -0.44
CA ASN A 255 -4.01 39.79 -0.14
C ASN A 255 -3.90 41.28 -0.48
N ARG A 256 -4.51 41.73 -1.59
CA ARG A 256 -4.57 43.14 -1.97
C ARG A 256 -5.41 43.96 -0.99
N LEU A 257 -6.62 43.49 -0.65
CA LEU A 257 -7.55 44.21 0.22
C LEU A 257 -7.10 44.25 1.69
N LEU A 258 -6.38 43.23 2.15
CA LEU A 258 -5.91 43.12 3.54
C LEU A 258 -4.39 43.36 3.66
N SER A 259 -3.78 44.01 2.67
CA SER A 259 -2.36 44.40 2.70
C SER A 259 -2.06 45.53 3.68
N ASP A 260 -3.07 46.32 4.05
CA ASP A 260 -2.95 47.40 5.01
C ASP A 260 -2.62 46.86 6.42
N SER A 261 -1.71 47.54 7.12
CA SER A 261 -1.24 47.14 8.46
C SER A 261 -2.34 46.92 9.50
N GLU A 262 -3.51 47.56 9.32
CA GLU A 262 -4.69 47.39 10.18
C GLU A 262 -5.32 45.99 10.03
N TYR A 263 -5.28 45.42 8.82
CA TYR A 263 -5.92 44.14 8.49
C TYR A 263 -4.93 42.99 8.27
N ALA A 264 -3.62 43.25 8.33
CA ALA A 264 -2.58 42.23 8.19
C ALA A 264 -2.78 41.03 9.14
N ASN A 265 -3.15 41.30 10.40
CA ASN A 265 -3.44 40.24 11.39
C ASN A 265 -4.66 39.39 11.01
N LEU A 266 -5.68 40.00 10.38
CA LEU A 266 -6.85 39.27 9.90
C LEU A 266 -6.49 38.39 8.71
N ASN A 267 -5.70 38.91 7.76
CA ASN A 267 -5.21 38.13 6.63
C ASN A 267 -4.40 36.91 7.11
N GLU A 268 -3.49 37.14 8.05
CA GLU A 268 -2.68 36.08 8.65
C GLU A 268 -3.54 35.04 9.38
N SER A 269 -4.59 35.46 10.10
CA SER A 269 -5.53 34.54 10.76
C SER A 269 -6.27 33.67 9.75
N ILE A 270 -6.83 34.26 8.69
CA ILE A 270 -7.56 33.52 7.64
C ILE A 270 -6.65 32.48 6.99
N ARG A 271 -5.40 32.86 6.68
CA ARG A 271 -4.41 31.97 6.09
C ARG A 271 -4.04 30.83 7.04
N LYS A 272 -3.78 31.13 8.31
CA LYS A 272 -3.50 30.12 9.35
C LYS A 272 -4.67 29.16 9.53
N ASP A 273 -5.91 29.64 9.50
CA ASP A 273 -7.10 28.78 9.62
C ASP A 273 -7.23 27.81 8.44
N LYS A 274 -6.96 28.27 7.21
CA LYS A 274 -6.90 27.40 6.03
C LYS A 274 -5.79 26.35 6.15
N LEU A 275 -4.59 26.75 6.56
CA LEU A 275 -3.46 25.83 6.77
C LEU A 275 -3.76 24.80 7.85
N ASN A 276 -4.31 25.23 8.99
CA ASN A 276 -4.69 24.34 10.09
C ASN A 276 -5.76 23.34 9.66
N SER A 277 -6.76 23.79 8.89
CA SER A 277 -7.80 22.90 8.35
C SER A 277 -7.21 21.85 7.42
N HIS A 278 -6.29 22.25 6.53
CA HIS A 278 -5.57 21.33 5.66
C HIS A 278 -4.70 20.33 6.45
N VAL A 279 -3.99 20.81 7.48
CA VAL A 279 -3.19 19.96 8.36
C VAL A 279 -4.05 18.91 9.06
N LEU A 280 -5.21 19.29 9.60
CA LEU A 280 -6.12 18.35 10.23
C LEU A 280 -6.66 17.30 9.23
N MET A 281 -6.99 17.74 8.02
CA MET A 281 -7.46 16.85 6.95
C MET A 281 -6.38 15.84 6.52
N THR A 282 -5.14 16.29 6.37
CA THR A 282 -4.00 15.43 6.00
C THR A 282 -3.59 14.48 7.13
N GLU A 283 -3.63 14.92 8.38
CA GLU A 283 -3.44 14.04 9.54
C GLU A 283 -4.50 12.94 9.60
N TYR A 284 -5.77 13.30 9.36
CA TYR A 284 -6.85 12.32 9.27
C TYR A 284 -6.64 11.31 8.13
N GLU A 285 -6.14 11.75 6.97
CA GLU A 285 -5.79 10.84 5.87
C GLU A 285 -4.66 9.87 6.25
N LEU A 286 -3.61 10.35 6.94
CA LEU A 286 -2.53 9.49 7.41
C LEU A 286 -3.05 8.43 8.39
N GLU A 287 -3.94 8.81 9.31
CA GLU A 287 -4.57 7.86 10.22
C GLU A 287 -5.40 6.79 9.49
N LEU A 288 -6.12 7.17 8.42
CA LEU A 288 -6.85 6.21 7.59
C LEU A 288 -5.92 5.23 6.89
N VAL A 289 -4.79 5.70 6.37
CA VAL A 289 -3.77 4.84 5.74
C VAL A 289 -3.19 3.86 6.77
N GLU A 290 -2.84 4.33 7.96
CA GLU A 290 -2.36 3.45 9.04
C GLU A 290 -3.41 2.42 9.44
N LYS A 291 -4.67 2.84 9.56
CA LYS A 291 -5.79 1.94 9.84
C LYS A 291 -5.91 0.84 8.78
N ASP A 292 -5.87 1.19 7.50
CA ASP A 292 -6.03 0.22 6.42
C ASP A 292 -4.87 -0.78 6.41
N LYS A 293 -3.65 -0.35 6.73
CA LYS A 293 -2.50 -1.25 6.95
C LYS A 293 -2.77 -2.25 8.08
N TYR A 294 -3.27 -1.78 9.23
CA TYR A 294 -3.63 -2.68 10.35
C TYR A 294 -4.76 -3.64 9.98
N VAL A 295 -5.79 -3.16 9.27
CA VAL A 295 -6.92 -4.00 8.82
C VAL A 295 -6.43 -5.09 7.86
N ASN A 296 -5.53 -4.77 6.93
CA ASN A 296 -4.98 -5.74 5.99
C ASN A 296 -4.10 -6.79 6.69
N GLU A 297 -3.30 -6.38 7.68
CA GLU A 297 -2.53 -7.31 8.50
C GLU A 297 -3.43 -8.26 9.31
N ILE A 298 -4.51 -7.73 9.90
CA ILE A 298 -5.51 -8.55 10.60
C ILE A 298 -6.16 -9.54 9.64
N LYS A 299 -6.56 -9.13 8.43
CA LYS A 299 -7.14 -10.02 7.42
C LYS A 299 -6.17 -11.15 7.05
N LYS A 300 -4.90 -10.81 6.81
CA LYS A 300 -3.85 -11.81 6.51
C LYS A 300 -3.70 -12.83 7.63
N GLN A 301 -3.72 -12.38 8.88
CA GLN A 301 -3.66 -13.28 10.03
C GLN A 301 -4.93 -14.14 10.15
N GLN A 302 -6.11 -13.58 9.87
CA GLN A 302 -7.36 -14.33 9.82
C GLN A 302 -7.35 -15.43 8.75
N ASP A 303 -6.81 -15.14 7.56
CA ASP A 303 -6.70 -16.12 6.48
C ASP A 303 -5.76 -17.28 6.88
N ILE A 304 -4.61 -16.98 7.49
CA ILE A 304 -3.68 -18.00 8.02
C ILE A 304 -4.36 -18.89 9.07
N ILE A 305 -5.11 -18.28 9.99
CA ILE A 305 -5.85 -19.01 11.05
C ILE A 305 -6.93 -19.89 10.44
N LYS A 306 -7.63 -19.41 9.42
CA LYS A 306 -8.69 -20.16 8.72
C LYS A 306 -8.11 -21.37 7.99
N ASP A 307 -6.97 -21.20 7.32
CA ASP A 307 -6.28 -22.28 6.62
C ASP A 307 -5.76 -23.36 7.60
N ASP A 308 -5.20 -22.94 8.75
CA ASP A 308 -4.79 -23.86 9.81
C ASP A 308 -5.99 -24.62 10.39
N LEU A 309 -7.10 -23.93 10.68
CA LEU A 309 -8.32 -24.56 11.17
C LEU A 309 -8.89 -25.60 10.18
N ASN A 310 -8.91 -25.29 8.88
CA ASN A 310 -9.35 -26.23 7.85
C ASN A 310 -8.46 -27.48 7.83
N THR A 311 -7.14 -27.29 7.88
CA THR A 311 -6.15 -28.37 7.94
C THR A 311 -6.35 -29.27 9.18
N GLN A 312 -6.66 -28.66 10.33
CA GLN A 312 -6.95 -29.39 11.56
C GLN A 312 -8.26 -30.17 11.48
N LEU A 313 -9.31 -29.61 10.88
CA LEU A 313 -10.59 -30.28 10.68
C LEU A 313 -10.46 -31.51 9.75
N GLU A 314 -9.68 -31.40 8.68
CA GLU A 314 -9.37 -32.53 7.80
C GLU A 314 -8.58 -33.62 8.52
N SER A 315 -7.54 -33.24 9.26
CA SER A 315 -6.74 -34.17 10.07
C SER A 315 -7.60 -34.91 11.11
N LYS A 316 -8.52 -34.20 11.76
CA LYS A 316 -9.45 -34.77 12.73
C LYS A 316 -10.39 -35.78 12.07
N LYS A 317 -11.00 -35.45 10.92
CA LYS A 317 -11.86 -36.38 10.17
C LYS A 317 -11.12 -37.65 9.77
N GLN A 318 -9.87 -37.53 9.34
CA GLN A 318 -9.04 -38.68 8.99
C GLN A 318 -8.74 -39.55 10.22
N ALA A 319 -8.40 -38.93 11.35
CA ALA A 319 -8.16 -39.65 12.60
C ALA A 319 -9.41 -40.37 13.13
N GLU A 320 -10.59 -39.75 13.04
CA GLU A 320 -11.87 -40.36 13.41
C GLU A 320 -12.17 -41.58 12.53
N SER A 321 -12.01 -41.45 11.20
CA SER A 321 -12.19 -42.58 10.28
C SER A 321 -11.22 -43.74 10.56
N GLN A 322 -9.95 -43.45 10.87
CA GLN A 322 -8.97 -44.48 11.21
C GLN A 322 -9.28 -45.16 12.54
N ARG A 323 -9.79 -44.41 13.52
CA ARG A 323 -10.20 -44.96 14.81
C ARG A 323 -11.38 -45.92 14.61
N ASP A 324 -12.41 -45.50 13.87
CA ASP A 324 -13.60 -46.31 13.64
C ASP A 324 -13.24 -47.63 12.88
N GLU A 325 -12.31 -47.57 11.92
CA GLU A 325 -11.77 -48.77 11.24
C GLU A 325 -11.04 -49.71 12.22
N LEU A 326 -10.24 -49.16 13.13
CA LEU A 326 -9.52 -49.95 14.13
C LEU A 326 -10.44 -50.56 15.19
N GLU A 327 -11.48 -49.83 15.62
CA GLU A 327 -12.47 -50.34 16.56
C GLU A 327 -13.23 -51.53 15.96
N ASN A 328 -13.61 -51.46 14.68
CA ASN A 328 -14.21 -52.58 13.96
C ASN A 328 -13.28 -53.78 13.91
N LYS A 329 -12.01 -53.59 13.48
CA LYS A 329 -11.01 -54.68 13.45
C LYS A 329 -10.77 -55.31 14.82
N LEU A 330 -10.75 -54.49 15.88
CA LEU A 330 -10.57 -54.98 17.24
C LEU A 330 -11.77 -55.79 17.71
N SER A 331 -13.00 -55.37 17.36
CA SER A 331 -14.22 -56.13 17.63
C SER A 331 -14.19 -57.48 16.93
N GLU A 332 -13.91 -57.51 15.62
CA GLU A 332 -13.82 -58.75 14.85
C GLU A 332 -12.75 -59.71 15.41
N ALA A 333 -11.59 -59.18 15.81
CA ALA A 333 -10.53 -59.97 16.43
C ALA A 333 -10.96 -60.53 17.79
N ASN A 334 -11.68 -59.76 18.61
CA ASN A 334 -12.22 -60.23 19.89
C ASN A 334 -13.24 -61.35 19.71
N ASP A 335 -14.18 -61.19 18.77
CA ASP A 335 -15.19 -62.20 18.48
C ASP A 335 -14.55 -63.51 18.02
N ARG A 336 -13.56 -63.44 17.12
CA ARG A 336 -12.79 -64.61 16.68
C ARG A 336 -12.03 -65.29 17.82
N ILE A 337 -11.35 -64.50 18.66
CA ILE A 337 -10.64 -65.01 19.83
C ILE A 337 -11.62 -65.74 20.76
N GLN A 338 -12.79 -65.15 21.03
CA GLN A 338 -13.79 -65.74 21.91
C GLN A 338 -14.32 -67.08 21.38
N VAL A 339 -14.62 -67.15 20.07
CA VAL A 339 -15.06 -68.40 19.42
C VAL A 339 -13.97 -69.46 19.50
N LEU A 340 -12.72 -69.12 19.16
CA LEU A 340 -11.59 -70.06 19.21
C LEU A 340 -11.27 -70.52 20.64
N GLU A 341 -11.35 -69.64 21.64
CA GLU A 341 -11.17 -70.02 23.04
C GLU A 341 -12.23 -71.02 23.51
N GLU A 342 -13.48 -70.86 23.06
CA GLU A 342 -14.55 -71.80 23.35
C GLU A 342 -14.37 -73.14 22.61
N ASP A 343 -13.98 -73.12 21.33
CA ASP A 343 -13.70 -74.33 20.54
C ASP A 343 -12.54 -75.14 21.12
N ILE A 344 -11.46 -74.46 21.54
CA ILE A 344 -10.32 -75.09 22.22
C ILE A 344 -10.79 -75.68 23.55
N ARG A 345 -11.60 -74.97 24.33
CA ARG A 345 -12.14 -75.46 25.61
C ARG A 345 -12.97 -76.72 25.43
N VAL A 346 -13.87 -76.75 24.45
CA VAL A 346 -14.72 -77.91 24.13
C VAL A 346 -13.87 -79.07 23.62
N SER A 347 -12.91 -78.80 22.74
CA SER A 347 -11.97 -79.81 22.22
C SER A 347 -11.12 -80.41 23.32
N GLN A 348 -10.58 -79.60 24.22
CA GLN A 348 -9.79 -80.03 25.37
C GLN A 348 -10.62 -80.92 26.32
N LYS A 349 -11.84 -80.50 26.66
CA LYS A 349 -12.75 -81.29 27.48
C LYS A 349 -13.12 -82.62 26.83
N SER A 350 -13.25 -82.65 25.50
CA SER A 350 -13.49 -83.88 24.74
C SER A 350 -12.26 -84.81 24.76
N ILE A 351 -11.05 -84.26 24.59
CA ILE A 351 -9.80 -84.99 24.74
C ILE A 351 -9.66 -85.58 26.15
N ASP A 352 -10.01 -84.83 27.19
CA ASP A 352 -9.92 -85.26 28.59
C ASP A 352 -10.98 -86.34 28.94
N ASN A 353 -12.14 -86.31 28.28
CA ASN A 353 -13.22 -87.30 28.47
C ASN A 353 -13.07 -88.57 27.62
N LEU A 354 -12.18 -88.59 26.62
CA LEU A 354 -11.92 -89.73 25.73
C LEU A 354 -11.05 -90.82 26.38
N MET A 355 -11.42 -91.20 27.61
CA MET A 355 -11.00 -92.46 28.25
C MET A 355 -11.87 -93.66 27.85
N ASP A 356 -12.89 -93.45 27.01
CA ASP A 356 -13.73 -94.52 26.44
C ASP A 356 -13.51 -94.72 24.93
N LYS A 357 -13.43 -96.01 24.58
CA LYS A 357 -12.85 -96.58 23.36
C LYS A 357 -13.74 -96.33 22.14
N GLU A 358 -13.34 -95.42 21.24
CA GLU A 358 -13.58 -95.50 19.77
C GLU A 358 -13.07 -94.28 18.95
N PHE A 359 -12.50 -93.25 19.58
CA PHE A 359 -12.01 -92.05 18.85
C PHE A 359 -10.49 -92.04 18.64
N ASN A 360 -10.01 -91.44 17.55
CA ASN A 360 -8.58 -91.26 17.23
C ASN A 360 -8.01 -90.00 17.92
N PRO A 361 -7.29 -90.11 19.06
CA PRO A 361 -6.85 -88.96 19.86
C PRO A 361 -5.72 -88.15 19.21
N VAL A 362 -5.10 -88.65 18.13
CA VAL A 362 -3.98 -87.96 17.46
C VAL A 362 -4.48 -86.80 16.60
N GLU A 363 -5.53 -87.01 15.83
CA GLU A 363 -6.11 -85.97 14.95
C GLU A 363 -6.69 -84.81 15.75
N LEU A 364 -7.40 -85.10 16.84
CA LEU A 364 -7.93 -84.07 17.76
C LEU A 364 -6.84 -83.24 18.43
N LYS A 365 -5.70 -83.87 18.78
CA LYS A 365 -4.54 -83.14 19.35
C LYS A 365 -3.86 -82.25 18.31
N VAL A 366 -3.75 -82.69 17.06
CA VAL A 366 -3.19 -81.88 15.96
C VAL A 366 -4.08 -80.69 15.67
N GLU A 367 -5.40 -80.86 15.62
CA GLU A 367 -6.34 -79.78 15.37
C GLU A 367 -6.38 -78.78 16.53
N ASN A 368 -6.40 -79.25 17.79
CA ASN A 368 -6.30 -78.38 18.96
C ASN A 368 -5.00 -77.58 18.98
N GLN A 369 -3.85 -78.21 18.65
CA GLN A 369 -2.57 -77.50 18.54
C GLN A 369 -2.58 -76.43 17.43
N LYS A 370 -3.26 -76.70 16.31
CA LYS A 370 -3.41 -75.74 15.22
C LYS A 370 -4.29 -74.54 15.63
N GLN A 371 -5.41 -74.81 16.30
CA GLN A 371 -6.28 -73.78 16.88
C GLN A 371 -5.54 -72.94 17.93
N GLN A 372 -4.69 -73.56 18.76
CA GLN A 372 -3.87 -72.88 19.76
C GLN A 372 -2.84 -71.93 19.11
N ASN A 373 -2.23 -72.36 17.99
CA ASN A 373 -1.29 -71.53 17.23
C ASN A 373 -2.01 -70.34 16.56
N GLU A 374 -3.21 -70.57 16.01
CA GLU A 374 -4.05 -69.52 15.44
C GLU A 374 -4.50 -68.51 16.51
N LEU A 375 -4.91 -68.98 17.68
CA LEU A 375 -5.27 -68.14 18.83
C LEU A 375 -4.10 -67.25 19.26
N ASN A 376 -2.88 -67.80 19.33
CA ASN A 376 -1.69 -67.02 19.67
C ASN A 376 -1.40 -65.94 18.62
N SER A 377 -1.51 -66.27 17.34
CA SER A 377 -1.34 -65.31 16.24
C SER A 377 -2.37 -64.17 16.33
N LEU A 378 -3.64 -64.47 16.61
CA LEU A 378 -4.69 -63.46 16.77
C LEU A 378 -4.47 -62.58 18.02
N LYS A 379 -3.95 -63.16 19.11
CA LYS A 379 -3.58 -62.38 20.31
C LYS A 379 -2.42 -61.42 20.02
N GLU A 380 -1.42 -61.81 19.23
CA GLU A 380 -0.35 -60.91 18.79
C GLU A 380 -0.87 -59.80 17.87
N GLU A 381 -1.77 -60.12 16.95
CA GLU A 381 -2.42 -59.14 16.07
C GLU A 381 -3.23 -58.12 16.88
N LYS A 382 -4.01 -58.58 17.88
CA LYS A 382 -4.73 -57.71 18.81
C LYS A 382 -3.80 -56.74 19.56
N VAL A 383 -2.63 -57.19 20.02
CA VAL A 383 -1.63 -56.32 20.66
C VAL A 383 -1.11 -55.25 19.69
N LYS A 384 -0.88 -55.61 18.41
CA LYS A 384 -0.49 -54.63 17.38
C LYS A 384 -1.58 -53.58 17.15
N LEU A 385 -2.85 -53.99 17.08
CA LEU A 385 -4.00 -53.09 16.91
C LEU A 385 -4.16 -52.15 18.12
N LEU A 386 -4.01 -52.65 19.35
CA LEU A 386 -4.02 -51.82 20.56
C LEU A 386 -2.91 -50.77 20.57
N ASN A 387 -1.69 -51.14 20.16
CA ASN A 387 -0.59 -50.19 20.02
C ASN A 387 -0.86 -49.10 18.97
N LEU A 388 -1.52 -49.45 17.85
CA LEU A 388 -1.95 -48.45 16.85
C LEU A 388 -3.03 -47.52 17.41
N ARG A 389 -4.01 -48.05 18.13
CA ARG A 389 -5.06 -47.27 18.80
C ARG A 389 -4.45 -46.26 19.77
N ASP A 390 -3.51 -46.69 20.61
CA ASP A 390 -2.89 -45.81 21.60
C ASP A 390 -2.04 -44.70 20.94
N LYS A 391 -1.38 -44.97 19.81
CA LYS A 391 -0.72 -43.94 18.98
C LYS A 391 -1.71 -42.91 18.43
N LEU A 392 -2.89 -43.34 17.99
CA LEU A 392 -3.93 -42.41 17.50
C LEU A 392 -4.52 -41.55 18.62
N VAL A 393 -4.70 -42.10 19.82
CA VAL A 393 -5.14 -41.33 21.00
C VAL A 393 -4.14 -40.20 21.29
N LYS A 394 -2.84 -40.50 21.26
CA LYS A 394 -1.78 -39.50 21.47
C LYS A 394 -1.80 -38.38 20.41
N ASN A 395 -1.96 -38.73 19.13
CA ASN A 395 -2.07 -37.73 18.05
C ASN A 395 -3.29 -36.80 18.25
N ASN A 396 -4.37 -37.30 18.84
CA ASN A 396 -5.56 -36.50 19.13
C ASN A 396 -5.33 -35.50 20.29
N GLU A 397 -4.49 -35.86 21.27
CA GLU A 397 -4.05 -34.90 22.31
C GLU A 397 -3.18 -33.78 21.74
N ASP A 398 -2.27 -34.10 20.81
CA ASP A 398 -1.46 -33.08 20.12
C ASP A 398 -2.35 -32.10 19.32
N LEU A 399 -3.41 -32.59 18.67
CA LEU A 399 -4.40 -31.74 18.00
C LEU A 399 -5.15 -30.83 18.97
N LYS A 400 -5.49 -31.29 20.17
CA LYS A 400 -6.11 -30.44 21.21
C LYS A 400 -5.19 -29.31 21.66
N GLN A 401 -3.89 -29.60 21.85
CA GLN A 401 -2.92 -28.59 22.23
C GLN A 401 -2.72 -27.53 21.15
N ARG A 402 -2.71 -27.93 19.87
CA ARG A 402 -2.66 -26.98 18.74
C ARG A 402 -3.89 -26.09 18.67
N ASN A 403 -5.09 -26.64 18.90
CA ASN A 403 -6.33 -25.86 18.98
C ASN A 403 -6.29 -24.82 20.10
N GLN A 404 -5.78 -25.18 21.27
CA GLN A 404 -5.66 -24.23 22.37
C GLN A 404 -4.74 -23.05 21.99
N LYS A 405 -3.57 -23.35 21.40
CA LYS A 405 -2.63 -22.32 20.96
C LYS A 405 -3.23 -21.40 19.89
N LEU A 406 -4.07 -21.92 19.00
CA LEU A 406 -4.79 -21.13 18.00
C LEU A 406 -5.77 -20.16 18.69
N ASN A 407 -6.55 -20.64 19.66
CA ASN A 407 -7.48 -19.79 20.42
C ASN A 407 -6.74 -18.68 21.19
N ASP A 408 -5.62 -18.99 21.84
CA ASP A 408 -4.81 -18.00 22.54
C ASP A 408 -4.27 -16.92 21.58
N THR A 409 -3.89 -17.33 20.36
CA THR A 409 -3.44 -16.41 19.30
C THR A 409 -4.58 -15.50 18.85
N ILE A 410 -5.78 -16.05 18.65
CA ILE A 410 -6.97 -15.27 18.31
C ILE A 410 -7.27 -14.22 19.40
N GLU A 411 -7.28 -14.61 20.68
CA GLU A 411 -7.50 -13.69 21.80
C GLU A 411 -6.45 -12.58 21.88
N SER A 412 -5.18 -12.91 21.61
CA SER A 412 -4.10 -11.91 21.55
C SER A 412 -4.33 -10.86 20.47
N ILE A 413 -4.80 -11.26 19.27
CA ILE A 413 -5.06 -10.34 18.16
C ILE A 413 -6.21 -9.37 18.50
N TYR A 414 -7.28 -9.88 19.11
CA TYR A 414 -8.43 -9.06 19.49
C TYR A 414 -8.12 -8.10 20.64
N SER A 415 -7.29 -8.51 21.59
CA SER A 415 -6.88 -7.68 22.74
C SER A 415 -5.86 -6.60 22.37
N SER A 416 -4.93 -6.85 21.46
CA SER A 416 -3.89 -5.88 21.06
C SER A 416 -4.41 -4.75 20.14
N ASN A 417 -5.44 -5.04 19.33
CA ASN A 417 -5.84 -4.16 18.21
C ASN A 417 -7.08 -3.29 18.51
N SER A 418 -7.87 -3.62 19.53
CA SER A 418 -9.11 -2.91 19.89
C SER A 418 -8.90 -1.49 20.44
N TRP A 419 -7.79 -1.25 21.16
CA TRP A 419 -7.60 -0.02 21.95
C TRP A 419 -6.88 1.13 21.23
N LYS A 420 -6.00 0.84 20.25
CA LYS A 420 -5.17 1.89 19.62
C LYS A 420 -5.92 2.70 18.55
N LEU A 421 -6.86 2.09 17.84
CA LEU A 421 -7.56 2.72 16.71
C LEU A 421 -8.80 3.53 17.10
N THR A 422 -9.45 3.22 18.22
CA THR A 422 -10.77 3.78 18.55
C THR A 422 -10.71 5.10 19.34
N SER A 423 -9.60 5.38 20.04
CA SER A 423 -9.46 6.59 20.87
C SER A 423 -8.97 7.80 20.07
N SER A 424 -8.01 7.64 19.14
CA SER A 424 -7.48 8.73 18.30
C SER A 424 -8.53 9.28 17.34
N LEU A 425 -9.18 8.41 16.56
CA LEU A 425 -10.18 8.76 15.56
C LEU A 425 -11.45 9.41 16.14
N ARG A 426 -11.90 9.00 17.34
CA ARG A 426 -13.06 9.62 18.01
C ARG A 426 -12.76 11.03 18.48
N ASN A 427 -11.52 11.32 18.87
CA ASN A 427 -11.13 12.65 19.33
C ASN A 427 -10.91 13.60 18.16
N MET A 428 -10.45 13.13 17.01
CA MET A 428 -10.27 13.96 15.80
C MET A 428 -11.56 14.23 15.04
N LYS A 429 -12.46 13.24 14.91
CA LYS A 429 -13.80 13.45 14.30
C LYS A 429 -14.69 14.44 15.10
N ARG A 430 -14.34 14.72 16.35
CA ARG A 430 -15.02 15.74 17.16
C ARG A 430 -14.41 17.14 17.02
N LYS A 431 -13.21 17.23 16.42
CA LYS A 431 -12.45 18.48 16.24
C LYS A 431 -12.50 19.00 14.81
N ILE A 432 -12.66 18.12 13.83
CA ILE A 432 -13.16 18.42 12.48
C ILE A 432 -14.68 18.56 12.59
#